data_AF-A0A520HAZ5-F1
#
_entry.id   AF-A0A520HAZ5-F1
#
_cell.length_a   1.000
_cell.length_b   1.000
_cell.length_c   1.000
_cell.angle_alpha   90.00
_cell.angle_beta   90.00
_cell.angle_gamma   90.00
#
_symmetry.space_group_name_H-M   'P 1'
#
loop_
_entity.id
_entity.type
_entity.pdbx_description
1 polymer ?
#
loop_
_entity_poly.entity_id
_entity_poly.type
_entity_poly.pdbx_seq_one_letter_code
_entity_poly.pdbx_strand_id
1 'polypeptide(L)'
;LVKSGSTVVGRLLATLRPLGAGGSWSERLFAAPLGGGIRYNGPSSLLFSFAALPNQQLTGPIALAADFSGSVSAPRLNGLVRADNLTYDNETYGTRLSRMQLAARFNNDRLEITNLQARAGDGTVSARGSVGLAADTGYPIDLTATLNNARLANSDALAATSSGTVRITNGPNGGLIQGELTVPNARYEIIRQGQAEVPELTGVRRRSQIRVARPTDRPVAARTSTFRLDLRVRADNQLFVSGMGLESEWEMDLRIGGTSAAPSITGGLDLVRGTYSFAGKRFDVNRGTIRFRGGALTDPDINIQASTTTTGASAITVVLNVTGTGQRPQIAFTSTPSLPQDEVLSRLLFGTNPENLSATEAIQLASALNSLRGSGGGLNPLGKLRSATGFDRLRVLGADEASGLRPPPDPLS
;
A
#
# COMPACT_ATOMS: atom_id res chain seq x y z
N LEU A 1 12.58 -2.50 37.88
CA LEU A 1 13.80 -2.71 37.05
C LEU A 1 13.37 -3.37 35.75
N VAL A 2 13.90 -2.91 34.62
CA VAL A 2 13.69 -3.52 33.30
C VAL A 2 14.95 -4.30 32.95
N LYS A 3 14.81 -5.58 32.59
CA LYS A 3 15.92 -6.48 32.26
C LYS A 3 15.81 -6.95 30.81
N SER A 4 16.95 -7.07 30.13
CA SER A 4 17.09 -7.75 28.83
C SER A 4 18.10 -8.88 29.03
N GLY A 5 17.62 -10.12 29.07
CA GLY A 5 18.43 -11.25 29.56
C GLY A 5 18.84 -11.05 31.02
N SER A 6 20.14 -11.17 31.31
CA SER A 6 20.72 -10.94 32.64
C SER A 6 21.03 -9.46 32.95
N THR A 7 21.00 -8.58 31.95
CA THR A 7 21.39 -7.17 32.09
C THR A 7 20.21 -6.27 32.45
N VAL A 8 20.38 -5.40 33.45
CA VAL A 8 19.41 -4.33 33.75
C VAL A 8 19.57 -3.23 32.70
N VAL A 9 18.56 -3.09 31.84
CA VAL A 9 18.50 -2.07 30.77
C VAL A 9 17.65 -0.87 31.17
N GLY A 10 16.98 -0.92 32.33
CA GLY A 10 16.26 0.24 32.83
C GLY A 10 15.88 0.18 34.30
N ARG A 11 15.67 1.36 34.88
CA ARG A 11 15.17 1.58 36.23
C ARG A 11 14.09 2.65 36.17
N LEU A 12 12.93 2.33 36.72
CA LEU A 12 11.85 3.27 36.98
C LEU A 12 11.64 3.30 38.49
N LEU A 13 11.66 4.50 39.06
CA LEU A 13 11.27 4.76 40.43
C LEU A 13 10.11 5.75 40.38
N ALA A 14 8.98 5.39 40.98
CA ALA A 14 7.81 6.25 41.05
C ALA A 14 7.25 6.26 42.47
N THR A 15 6.88 7.44 42.96
CA THR A 15 6.24 7.68 44.25
C THR A 15 4.94 8.43 44.02
N LEU A 16 3.91 8.02 44.76
CA LEU A 16 2.56 8.61 44.77
C LEU A 16 2.16 8.82 46.22
N ARG A 17 2.80 9.78 46.89
CA ARG A 17 2.63 10.03 48.32
C ARG A 17 2.73 11.53 48.65
N PRO A 18 1.95 12.03 49.62
CA PRO A 18 0.92 11.32 50.38
C PRO A 18 -0.34 11.04 49.55
N LEU A 19 -1.09 9.99 49.91
CA LEU A 19 -2.44 9.78 49.37
C LEU A 19 -3.40 10.72 50.11
N GLY A 20 -4.22 11.47 49.38
CA GLY A 20 -5.21 12.38 49.98
C GLY A 20 -6.27 11.65 50.81
N ALA A 21 -7.07 12.40 51.58
CA ALA A 21 -8.23 11.90 52.31
C ALA A 21 -9.53 12.13 51.50
N GLY A 22 -10.51 11.22 51.63
CA GLY A 22 -11.78 11.28 50.90
C GLY A 22 -11.72 10.73 49.47
N GLY A 23 -12.88 10.38 48.91
CA GLY A 23 -13.02 9.80 47.57
C GLY A 23 -12.66 8.32 47.46
N SER A 24 -12.87 7.76 46.26
CA SER A 24 -12.44 6.41 45.90
C SER A 24 -10.91 6.27 45.93
N TRP A 25 -10.41 5.05 46.02
CA TRP A 25 -8.96 4.79 45.96
C TRP A 25 -8.32 5.26 44.65
N SER A 26 -9.02 5.12 43.52
CA SER A 26 -8.57 5.60 42.21
C SER A 26 -8.44 7.11 42.17
N GLU A 27 -9.44 7.85 42.64
CA GLU A 27 -9.39 9.32 42.68
C GLU A 27 -8.22 9.82 43.52
N ARG A 28 -7.98 9.21 44.68
CA ARG A 28 -6.84 9.53 45.54
C ARG A 28 -5.50 9.24 44.87
N LEU A 29 -5.39 8.16 44.09
CA LEU A 29 -4.17 7.79 43.39
C LEU A 29 -3.86 8.77 42.25
N PHE A 30 -4.86 9.18 41.48
CA PHE A 30 -4.68 10.14 40.38
C PHE A 30 -4.39 11.55 40.88
N ALA A 31 -4.94 11.94 42.03
CA ALA A 31 -4.69 13.23 42.67
C ALA A 31 -3.39 13.29 43.49
N ALA A 32 -2.78 12.15 43.81
CA ALA A 32 -1.56 12.11 44.62
C ALA A 32 -0.37 12.77 43.89
N PRO A 33 0.54 13.44 44.63
CA PRO A 33 1.77 13.95 44.05
C PRO A 33 2.60 12.82 43.43
N LEU A 34 2.81 12.92 42.13
CA LEU A 34 3.73 12.07 41.36
C LEU A 34 5.15 12.58 41.59
N GLY A 35 6.08 11.68 41.87
CA GLY A 35 7.51 11.97 41.94
C GLY A 35 8.34 10.77 41.50
N GLY A 36 9.53 11.01 40.95
CA GLY A 36 10.47 9.95 40.62
C GLY A 36 11.24 10.19 39.35
N GLY A 37 11.70 9.10 38.74
CA GLY A 37 12.47 9.17 37.51
C GLY A 37 12.63 7.83 36.82
N ILE A 38 12.88 7.93 35.52
CA ILE A 38 13.20 6.82 34.62
C ILE A 38 14.62 6.98 34.10
N ARG A 39 15.37 5.88 34.10
CA ARG A 39 16.64 5.73 33.41
C ARG A 39 16.55 4.45 32.61
N TYR A 40 16.66 4.55 31.30
CA TYR A 40 16.50 3.45 30.38
C TYR A 40 17.57 3.55 29.29
N ASN A 41 18.25 2.46 29.02
CA ASN A 41 19.20 2.33 27.93
C ASN A 41 19.09 0.90 27.40
N GLY A 42 18.35 0.73 26.31
CA GLY A 42 17.99 -0.60 25.83
C GLY A 42 17.20 -0.59 24.52
N PRO A 43 16.59 -1.73 24.15
CA PRO A 43 15.84 -1.87 22.91
C PRO A 43 14.55 -1.02 22.85
N SER A 44 14.44 -0.18 21.83
CA SER A 44 13.25 0.68 21.61
C SER A 44 11.93 -0.08 21.47
N SER A 45 11.96 -1.34 21.04
CA SER A 45 10.77 -2.19 20.91
C SER A 45 9.97 -2.31 22.20
N LEU A 46 10.63 -2.30 23.36
CA LEU A 46 9.96 -2.32 24.66
C LEU A 46 9.15 -1.04 24.88
N LEU A 47 9.74 0.12 24.63
CA LEU A 47 9.05 1.41 24.78
C LEU A 47 7.94 1.57 23.72
N PHE A 48 8.20 1.14 22.49
CA PHE A 48 7.27 1.24 21.38
C PHE A 48 6.02 0.36 21.57
N SER A 49 6.16 -0.78 22.27
CA SER A 49 5.02 -1.66 22.56
C SER A 49 3.88 -0.97 23.34
N PHE A 50 4.19 0.06 24.13
CA PHE A 50 3.19 0.84 24.86
C PHE A 50 2.34 1.75 23.96
N ALA A 51 2.78 2.05 22.74
CA ALA A 51 1.99 2.81 21.78
C ALA A 51 0.84 1.99 21.16
N ALA A 52 0.88 0.66 21.28
CA ALA A 52 -0.15 -0.28 20.80
C ALA A 52 -0.54 -0.08 19.32
N LEU A 53 0.43 0.24 18.46
CA LEU A 53 0.23 0.40 17.01
C LEU A 53 0.43 -0.95 16.30
N PRO A 54 -0.64 -1.57 15.75
CA PRO A 54 -0.51 -2.83 15.04
C PRO A 54 0.29 -2.64 13.73
N ASN A 55 0.97 -3.71 13.29
CA ASN A 55 1.74 -3.76 12.04
C ASN A 55 2.84 -2.68 11.91
N GLN A 56 3.26 -2.14 13.05
CA GLN A 56 4.33 -1.16 13.14
C GLN A 56 5.35 -1.63 14.16
N GLN A 57 6.62 -1.40 13.86
CA GLN A 57 7.72 -1.79 14.73
C GLN A 57 8.74 -0.65 14.79
N LEU A 58 9.31 -0.44 15.98
CA LEU A 58 10.47 0.41 16.17
C LEU A 58 11.55 -0.42 16.87
N THR A 59 12.71 -0.52 16.24
CA THR A 59 13.83 -1.34 16.71
C THR A 59 15.10 -0.50 16.77
N GLY A 60 16.10 -1.00 17.51
CA GLY A 60 17.36 -0.30 17.75
C GLY A 60 17.49 0.25 19.18
N PRO A 61 18.70 0.63 19.60
CA PRO A 61 18.98 1.13 20.94
C PRO A 61 18.41 2.54 21.15
N ILE A 62 17.81 2.77 22.31
CA ILE A 62 17.33 4.08 22.74
C ILE A 62 17.70 4.33 24.20
N ALA A 63 18.16 5.54 24.48
CA ALA A 63 18.46 6.04 25.80
C ALA A 63 17.39 7.07 26.21
N LEU A 64 16.84 6.90 27.41
CA LEU A 64 15.86 7.78 28.04
C LEU A 64 16.29 8.04 29.48
N ALA A 65 16.47 9.30 29.83
CA ALA A 65 16.70 9.71 31.21
C ALA A 65 15.79 10.90 31.50
N ALA A 66 14.78 10.69 32.36
CA ALA A 66 13.86 11.75 32.73
C ALA A 66 13.47 11.64 34.21
N ASP A 67 13.35 12.76 34.86
CA ASP A 67 12.77 12.90 36.18
C ASP A 67 11.38 13.49 36.04
N PHE A 68 10.44 13.01 36.84
CA PHE A 68 9.03 13.40 36.76
C PHE A 68 8.47 13.81 38.12
N SER A 69 7.58 14.79 38.09
CA SER A 69 6.90 15.35 39.25
C SER A 69 5.46 15.77 38.88
N GLY A 70 4.69 16.34 39.81
CA GLY A 70 3.35 16.87 39.53
C GLY A 70 2.25 15.88 39.91
N SER A 71 1.31 15.60 39.01
CA SER A 71 0.25 14.60 39.19
C SER A 71 0.19 13.68 37.97
N VAL A 72 -0.56 12.58 38.07
CA VAL A 72 -0.71 11.63 36.94
C VAL A 72 -1.45 12.29 35.76
N SER A 73 -2.41 13.17 36.02
CA SER A 73 -3.15 13.91 34.99
C SER A 73 -2.37 15.07 34.37
N ALA A 74 -1.43 15.66 35.12
CA ALA A 74 -0.62 16.80 34.68
C ALA A 74 0.85 16.58 35.10
N PRO A 75 1.55 15.65 34.44
CA PRO A 75 2.91 15.30 34.82
C PRO A 75 3.90 16.36 34.33
N ARG A 76 4.92 16.64 35.15
CA ARG A 76 6.03 17.53 34.84
C ARG A 76 7.30 16.72 34.69
N LEU A 77 7.79 16.56 33.48
CA LEU A 77 8.96 15.77 33.11
C LEU A 77 10.11 16.68 32.71
N ASN A 78 11.31 16.39 33.19
CA ASN A 78 12.55 17.01 32.71
C ASN A 78 13.57 15.93 32.39
N GLY A 79 14.17 15.98 31.21
CA GLY A 79 15.04 14.90 30.76
C GLY A 79 15.35 14.91 29.28
N LEU A 80 15.98 13.84 28.82
CA LEU A 80 16.41 13.65 27.44
C LEU A 80 16.09 12.26 26.91
N VAL A 81 15.85 12.21 25.60
CA VAL A 81 15.71 11.00 24.81
C VAL A 81 16.70 11.08 23.66
N ARG A 82 17.50 10.04 23.49
CA ARG A 82 18.47 9.93 22.40
C ARG A 82 18.49 8.54 21.79
N ALA A 83 18.63 8.50 20.47
CA ALA A 83 18.95 7.29 19.74
C ALA A 83 19.68 7.66 18.44
N ASP A 84 20.64 6.85 18.02
CA ASP A 84 21.47 7.16 16.85
C ASP A 84 21.25 6.18 15.68
N ASN A 85 20.57 5.06 15.92
CA ASN A 85 20.39 4.01 14.92
C ASN A 85 19.08 3.24 15.14
N LEU A 86 17.96 3.95 15.11
CA LEU A 86 16.63 3.33 15.11
C LEU A 86 16.25 2.87 13.70
N THR A 87 15.38 1.86 13.65
CA THR A 87 14.68 1.45 12.43
C THR A 87 13.20 1.36 12.72
N TYR A 88 12.40 2.09 11.93
CA TYR A 88 10.95 2.01 11.95
C TYR A 88 10.46 1.28 10.72
N ASP A 89 9.54 0.34 10.93
CA ASP A 89 8.89 -0.46 9.89
C ASP A 89 7.38 -0.33 10.01
N ASN A 90 6.71 -0.09 8.88
CA ASN A 90 5.26 -0.17 8.74
C ASN A 90 4.94 -1.22 7.68
N GLU A 91 4.41 -2.36 8.11
CA GLU A 91 4.12 -3.49 7.22
C GLU A 91 2.89 -3.24 6.33
N THR A 92 2.00 -2.33 6.73
CA THR A 92 0.77 -2.04 5.98
C THR A 92 1.07 -1.28 4.68
N TYR A 93 2.04 -0.34 4.72
CA TYR A 93 2.41 0.47 3.55
C TYR A 93 3.80 0.14 3.01
N GLY A 94 4.54 -0.74 3.68
CA GLY A 94 5.93 -1.07 3.36
C GLY A 94 6.92 0.06 3.63
N THR A 95 6.54 1.03 4.46
CA THR A 95 7.43 2.12 4.87
C THR A 95 8.57 1.56 5.73
N ARG A 96 9.80 1.89 5.38
CA ARG A 96 10.98 1.63 6.23
C ARG A 96 11.81 2.89 6.38
N LEU A 97 11.98 3.34 7.63
CA LEU A 97 12.86 4.44 7.99
C LEU A 97 14.06 3.86 8.75
N SER A 98 15.24 3.88 8.14
CA SER A 98 16.47 3.28 8.68
C SER A 98 17.47 4.34 9.12
N ARG A 99 18.47 3.94 9.92
CA ARG A 99 19.51 4.83 10.46
C ARG A 99 18.91 6.07 11.11
N MET A 100 17.81 5.88 11.82
CA MET A 100 17.04 6.98 12.39
C MET A 100 17.75 7.50 13.64
N GLN A 101 18.09 8.78 13.59
CA GLN A 101 18.65 9.56 14.69
C GLN A 101 17.53 10.37 15.33
N LEU A 102 17.43 10.31 16.64
CA LEU A 102 16.45 11.01 17.46
C LEU A 102 17.18 11.75 18.58
N ALA A 103 16.94 13.05 18.67
CA ALA A 103 17.24 13.86 19.83
C ALA A 103 15.94 14.56 20.26
N ALA A 104 15.53 14.31 21.50
CA ALA A 104 14.38 14.96 22.10
C ALA A 104 14.65 15.28 23.57
N ARG A 105 13.92 16.24 24.11
CA ARG A 105 14.00 16.66 25.50
C ARG A 105 12.62 16.77 26.12
N PHE A 106 12.49 16.31 27.35
CA PHE A 106 11.32 16.64 28.16
C PHE A 106 11.55 18.00 28.80
N ASN A 107 10.57 18.87 28.63
CA ASN A 107 10.54 20.21 29.19
C ASN A 107 9.16 20.42 29.82
N ASN A 108 9.10 20.19 31.13
CA ASN A 108 7.87 20.24 31.91
C ASN A 108 6.77 19.31 31.35
N ASP A 109 5.70 19.84 30.77
CA ASP A 109 4.55 19.10 30.25
C ASP A 109 4.69 18.70 28.78
N ARG A 110 5.86 18.91 28.16
CA ARG A 110 6.08 18.67 26.72
C ARG A 110 7.33 17.85 26.42
N LEU A 111 7.22 16.93 25.46
CA LEU A 111 8.35 16.33 24.77
C LEU A 111 8.65 17.14 23.51
N GLU A 112 9.82 17.75 23.45
CA GLU A 112 10.30 18.49 22.30
C GLU A 112 11.26 17.64 21.48
N ILE A 113 10.91 17.35 20.22
CA ILE A 113 11.75 16.70 19.23
C ILE A 113 12.58 17.77 18.55
N THR A 114 13.84 17.91 18.98
CA THR A 114 14.77 18.90 18.44
C THR A 114 15.36 18.45 17.10
N ASN A 115 15.57 17.14 16.94
CA ASN A 115 16.03 16.55 15.70
C ASN A 115 15.53 15.10 15.56
N LEU A 116 14.84 14.82 14.48
CA LEU A 116 14.64 13.47 13.97
C LEU A 116 15.12 13.45 12.53
N GLN A 117 15.99 12.51 12.18
CA GLN A 117 16.44 12.29 10.81
C GLN A 117 16.51 10.80 10.53
N ALA A 118 16.05 10.36 9.36
CA ALA A 118 16.09 8.97 8.94
C ALA A 118 16.28 8.84 7.43
N ARG A 119 16.76 7.67 7.00
CA ARG A 119 16.83 7.26 5.59
C ARG A 119 15.56 6.53 5.18
N ALA A 120 14.96 6.93 4.06
CA ALA A 120 13.76 6.33 3.49
C ALA A 120 14.05 5.91 2.05
N GLY A 121 14.56 4.68 1.87
CA GLY A 121 15.22 4.29 0.63
C GLY A 121 16.47 5.14 0.39
N ASP A 122 16.57 5.71 -0.81
CA ASP A 122 17.67 6.62 -1.18
C ASP A 122 17.45 8.06 -0.69
N GLY A 123 16.22 8.39 -0.27
CA GLY A 123 15.85 9.70 0.26
C GLY A 123 15.97 9.84 1.78
N THR A 124 15.47 10.95 2.30
CA THR A 124 15.51 11.30 3.72
C THR A 124 14.18 11.81 4.25
N VAL A 125 13.96 11.55 5.53
CA VAL A 125 12.88 12.14 6.32
C VAL A 125 13.52 12.89 7.48
N SER A 126 13.12 14.13 7.69
CA SER A 126 13.46 14.88 8.90
C SER A 126 12.20 15.37 9.58
N ALA A 127 12.21 15.42 10.91
CA ALA A 127 11.07 15.96 11.66
C ALA A 127 11.54 16.73 12.90
N ARG A 128 10.76 17.74 13.25
CA ARG A 128 10.91 18.53 14.49
C ARG A 128 9.53 18.92 15.00
N GLY A 129 9.48 19.29 16.26
CA GLY A 129 8.27 19.77 16.88
C GLY A 129 8.12 19.18 18.27
N SER A 130 6.90 18.88 18.67
CA SER A 130 6.63 18.63 20.07
C SER A 130 5.27 17.99 20.34
N VAL A 131 5.21 17.27 21.46
CA VAL A 131 4.05 16.51 21.93
C VAL A 131 3.82 16.85 23.40
N GLY A 132 2.65 17.39 23.72
CA GLY A 132 2.21 17.64 25.09
C GLY A 132 1.76 16.35 25.76
N LEU A 133 2.04 16.25 27.05
CA LEU A 133 1.81 15.05 27.87
C LEU A 133 0.57 15.18 28.76
N ALA A 134 -0.02 16.36 28.82
CA ALA A 134 -1.17 16.67 29.65
C ALA A 134 -2.46 16.11 29.00
N ALA A 135 -3.16 15.25 29.74
CA ALA A 135 -4.33 14.53 29.24
C ALA A 135 -5.57 15.43 29.13
N ASP A 136 -5.67 16.44 29.99
CA ASP A 136 -6.73 17.46 30.04
C ASP A 136 -6.81 18.33 28.77
N THR A 137 -5.67 18.54 28.11
CA THR A 137 -5.56 19.28 26.84
C THR A 137 -5.58 18.37 25.60
N GLY A 138 -5.82 17.07 25.80
CA GLY A 138 -5.97 16.10 24.72
C GLY A 138 -4.67 15.74 24.02
N TYR A 139 -3.53 15.81 24.71
CA TYR A 139 -2.19 15.53 24.15
C TYR A 139 -1.87 16.40 22.93
N PRO A 140 -1.62 17.71 23.11
CA PRO A 140 -1.44 18.62 22.00
C PRO A 140 -0.19 18.25 21.20
N ILE A 141 -0.33 18.08 19.89
CA ILE A 141 0.78 17.73 18.98
C ILE A 141 1.02 18.92 18.07
N ASP A 142 2.28 19.23 17.83
CA ASP A 142 2.72 20.11 16.76
C ASP A 142 4.03 19.56 16.21
N LEU A 143 3.94 18.79 15.12
CA LEU A 143 5.07 18.16 14.46
C LEU A 143 5.12 18.60 13.00
N THR A 144 6.31 18.94 12.52
CA THR A 144 6.55 19.21 11.11
C THR A 144 7.60 18.23 10.61
N ALA A 145 7.26 17.51 9.55
CA ALA A 145 8.12 16.57 8.87
C ALA A 145 8.42 17.06 7.45
N THR A 146 9.69 17.06 7.07
CA THR A 146 10.16 17.37 5.72
C THR A 146 10.68 16.10 5.07
N LEU A 147 10.16 15.81 3.88
CA LEU A 147 10.46 14.66 3.06
C LEU A 147 11.31 15.11 1.88
N ASN A 148 12.39 14.40 1.60
CA ASN A 148 13.21 14.61 0.41
C ASN A 148 13.42 13.27 -0.28
N ASN A 149 12.72 13.09 -1.40
CA ASN A 149 12.72 11.85 -2.19
C ASN A 149 12.49 10.60 -1.34
N ALA A 150 11.70 10.73 -0.27
CA ALA A 150 11.51 9.71 0.74
C ALA A 150 10.64 8.58 0.19
N ARG A 151 11.15 7.34 0.20
CA ARG A 151 10.34 6.17 -0.18
C ARG A 151 9.43 5.77 0.97
N LEU A 152 8.20 6.30 0.96
CA LEU A 152 7.22 6.09 2.02
C LEU A 152 6.29 4.91 1.77
N ALA A 153 6.07 4.53 0.51
CA ALA A 153 5.26 3.38 0.15
C ALA A 153 6.09 2.43 -0.73
N ASN A 154 6.13 1.15 -0.32
CA ASN A 154 6.86 0.12 -1.04
C ASN A 154 6.21 -1.25 -0.84
N SER A 155 5.38 -1.65 -1.79
CA SER A 155 4.72 -2.95 -1.87
C SER A 155 4.99 -3.58 -3.22
N ASP A 156 4.61 -4.85 -3.40
CA ASP A 156 4.76 -5.56 -4.67
C ASP A 156 4.08 -4.83 -5.83
N ALA A 157 2.98 -4.11 -5.57
CA ALA A 157 2.22 -3.38 -6.59
C ALA A 157 2.60 -1.90 -6.72
N LEU A 158 3.29 -1.31 -5.73
CA LEU A 158 3.51 0.14 -5.66
C LEU A 158 4.87 0.48 -5.05
N ALA A 159 5.68 1.21 -5.79
CA ALA A 159 6.87 1.88 -5.27
C ALA A 159 6.75 3.39 -5.54
N ALA A 160 6.74 4.21 -4.49
CA ALA A 160 6.60 5.66 -4.63
C ALA A 160 7.55 6.43 -3.71
N THR A 161 8.13 7.50 -4.24
CA THR A 161 8.88 8.50 -3.46
C THR A 161 8.05 9.76 -3.27
N SER A 162 8.31 10.47 -2.18
CA SER A 162 7.60 11.71 -1.86
C SER A 162 8.56 12.78 -1.36
N SER A 163 8.29 14.01 -1.78
CA SER A 163 9.00 15.22 -1.35
C SER A 163 7.99 16.26 -0.89
N GLY A 164 8.35 17.08 0.09
CA GLY A 164 7.46 18.12 0.60
C GLY A 164 7.44 18.20 2.12
N THR A 165 6.45 18.90 2.64
CA THR A 165 6.32 19.13 4.09
C THR A 165 4.93 18.74 4.57
N VAL A 166 4.90 17.99 5.67
CA VAL A 166 3.68 17.55 6.35
C VAL A 166 3.72 18.08 7.78
N ARG A 167 2.62 18.70 8.21
CA ARG A 167 2.41 19.19 9.56
C ARG A 167 1.29 18.40 10.22
N ILE A 168 1.60 17.82 11.38
CA ILE A 168 0.67 17.04 12.20
C ILE A 168 0.38 17.88 13.43
N THR A 169 -0.90 18.18 13.64
CA THR A 169 -1.37 18.91 14.82
C THR A 169 -2.44 18.11 15.54
N ASN A 170 -2.52 18.27 16.86
CA ASN A 170 -3.59 17.73 17.68
C ASN A 170 -3.86 18.67 18.85
N GLY A 171 -5.10 18.71 19.33
CA GLY A 171 -5.51 19.54 20.46
C GLY A 171 -7.02 19.42 20.72
N PRO A 172 -7.63 20.39 21.42
CA PRO A 172 -9.06 20.34 21.76
C PRO A 172 -10.01 20.21 20.56
N ASN A 173 -9.59 20.72 19.40
CA ASN A 173 -10.36 20.70 18.15
C ASN A 173 -10.11 19.44 17.29
N GLY A 174 -9.45 18.43 17.87
CA GLY A 174 -9.05 17.19 17.20
C GLY A 174 -7.74 17.29 16.42
N GLY A 175 -7.35 16.16 15.82
CA GLY A 175 -6.13 16.03 15.03
C GLY A 175 -6.30 16.53 13.59
N LEU A 176 -5.25 17.13 13.02
CA LEU A 176 -5.15 17.49 11.61
C LEU A 176 -3.75 17.13 11.07
N ILE A 177 -3.72 16.41 9.96
CA ILE A 177 -2.54 16.18 9.14
C ILE A 177 -2.72 17.01 7.87
N GLN A 178 -1.86 17.99 7.67
CA GLN A 178 -1.90 18.88 6.51
C GLN A 178 -0.56 18.96 5.82
N GLY A 179 -0.54 19.22 4.52
CA GLY A 179 0.73 19.29 3.80
C GLY A 179 0.59 19.26 2.29
N GLU A 180 1.71 19.59 1.66
CA GLU A 180 1.85 19.56 0.21
C GLU A 180 2.99 18.62 -0.13
N LEU A 181 2.67 17.64 -0.97
CA LEU A 181 3.56 16.57 -1.38
C LEU A 181 3.68 16.56 -2.89
N THR A 182 4.90 16.46 -3.37
CA THR A 182 5.19 16.05 -4.74
C THR A 182 5.65 14.59 -4.73
N VAL A 183 5.36 13.87 -5.81
CA VAL A 183 5.75 12.49 -6.05
C VAL A 183 6.71 12.52 -7.23
N PRO A 184 8.03 12.58 -6.98
CA PRO A 184 9.03 12.67 -8.05
C PRO A 184 9.08 11.41 -8.89
N ASN A 185 8.85 10.25 -8.28
CA ASN A 185 8.80 8.99 -8.99
C ASN A 185 7.78 8.05 -8.33
N ALA A 186 6.95 7.43 -9.15
CA ALA A 186 6.09 6.35 -8.72
C ALA A 186 5.98 5.29 -9.83
N ARG A 187 5.94 4.03 -9.41
CA ARG A 187 5.69 2.89 -10.28
C ARG A 187 4.58 2.07 -9.67
N TYR A 188 3.54 1.86 -10.45
CA TYR A 188 2.40 1.03 -10.10
C TYR A 188 2.29 -0.13 -11.08
N GLU A 189 2.31 -1.35 -10.56
CA GLU A 189 2.15 -2.56 -11.36
C GLU A 189 0.76 -3.15 -11.15
N ILE A 190 0.02 -3.35 -12.24
CA ILE A 190 -1.29 -3.97 -12.19
C ILE A 190 -1.11 -5.49 -12.12
N ILE A 191 -1.17 -6.01 -10.90
CA ILE A 191 -1.06 -7.45 -10.63
C ILE A 191 -2.43 -8.10 -10.84
N ARG A 192 -2.48 -9.20 -11.60
CA ARG A 192 -3.69 -10.03 -11.73
C ARG A 192 -4.02 -10.65 -10.38
N GLN A 193 -5.11 -10.22 -9.74
CA GLN A 193 -5.75 -10.98 -8.65
C GLN A 193 -6.46 -12.21 -9.24
N GLY A 194 -5.66 -13.18 -9.66
CA GLY A 194 -6.12 -14.48 -10.15
C GLY A 194 -4.99 -15.46 -9.89
N GLN A 195 -5.12 -16.21 -8.79
CA GLN A 195 -4.11 -17.10 -8.20
C GLN A 195 -3.12 -16.43 -7.24
N ALA A 196 -3.66 -15.73 -6.25
CA ALA A 196 -3.15 -15.86 -4.89
C ALA A 196 -4.26 -16.52 -4.06
N GLU A 197 -4.57 -17.79 -4.33
CA GLU A 197 -4.61 -18.70 -3.18
C GLU A 197 -3.20 -18.58 -2.65
N VAL A 198 -3.00 -17.77 -1.61
CA VAL A 198 -1.91 -18.03 -0.69
C VAL A 198 -2.11 -19.51 -0.38
N PRO A 199 -1.23 -20.43 -0.79
CA PRO A 199 -1.25 -21.73 -0.16
C PRO A 199 -1.11 -21.34 1.30
N GLU A 200 -2.14 -21.62 2.12
CA GLU A 200 -1.90 -21.65 3.55
C GLU A 200 -0.64 -22.50 3.67
N LEU A 201 0.47 -21.89 4.05
CA LEU A 201 1.69 -22.62 4.32
C LEU A 201 1.36 -23.45 5.55
N THR A 202 0.74 -24.61 5.34
CA THR A 202 0.65 -25.67 6.31
C THR A 202 2.08 -26.11 6.56
N GLY A 203 2.72 -25.46 7.52
CA GLY A 203 4.05 -25.85 7.97
C GLY A 203 5.16 -24.83 7.76
N VAL A 204 4.98 -23.58 8.19
CA VAL A 204 6.09 -22.93 8.92
C VAL A 204 5.63 -22.72 10.35
N ARG A 205 5.84 -23.75 11.17
CA ARG A 205 5.85 -23.62 12.63
C ARG A 205 7.00 -22.69 13.02
N ARG A 206 6.78 -21.38 12.92
CA ARG A 206 7.48 -20.45 13.79
C ARG A 206 7.04 -20.84 15.20
N ARG A 207 7.98 -21.17 16.07
CA ARG A 207 7.72 -21.53 17.48
C ARG A 207 7.28 -20.28 18.23
N SER A 208 6.10 -19.76 17.90
CA SER A 208 5.36 -18.83 18.75
C SER A 208 4.97 -19.66 19.97
N GLN A 209 5.58 -19.37 21.11
CA GLN A 209 5.01 -19.82 22.37
C GLN A 209 3.59 -19.26 22.43
N ILE A 210 2.61 -20.12 22.21
CA ILE A 210 1.20 -19.80 22.37
C ILE A 210 1.02 -19.50 23.85
N ARG A 211 1.08 -18.22 24.21
CA ARG A 211 0.65 -17.77 25.52
C ARG A 211 -0.86 -17.84 25.51
N VAL A 212 -1.42 -18.75 26.30
CA VAL A 212 -2.86 -18.82 26.56
C VAL A 212 -3.32 -17.45 27.06
N ALA A 213 -4.22 -16.80 26.33
CA ALA A 213 -4.79 -15.51 26.68
C ALA A 213 -5.42 -15.60 28.07
N ARG A 214 -5.02 -14.70 28.98
CA ARG A 214 -5.65 -14.58 30.30
C ARG A 214 -6.81 -13.59 30.22
N PRO A 215 -7.82 -13.68 31.10
CA PRO A 215 -8.98 -12.77 31.12
C PRO A 215 -8.67 -11.27 31.32
N THR A 216 -7.40 -10.89 31.42
CA THR A 216 -6.92 -9.50 31.45
C THR A 216 -6.49 -8.97 30.08
N ASP A 217 -6.54 -9.76 29.01
CA ASP A 217 -6.39 -9.30 27.62
C ASP A 217 -7.67 -8.57 27.18
N ARG A 218 -8.00 -7.48 27.89
CA ARG A 218 -8.92 -6.49 27.35
C ARG A 218 -8.06 -5.68 26.37
N PRO A 219 -8.35 -5.68 25.06
CA PRO A 219 -7.81 -4.64 24.21
C PRO A 219 -8.39 -3.35 24.80
N VAL A 220 -7.55 -2.57 25.48
CA VAL A 220 -7.85 -1.15 25.59
C VAL A 220 -7.83 -0.72 24.14
N ALA A 221 -9.02 -0.54 23.57
CA ALA A 221 -9.16 0.04 22.24
C ALA A 221 -8.38 1.35 22.33
N ALA A 222 -7.17 1.37 21.75
CA ALA A 222 -6.48 2.60 21.51
C ALA A 222 -7.52 3.43 20.77
N ARG A 223 -7.99 4.52 21.40
CA ARG A 223 -8.71 5.55 20.69
C ARG A 223 -7.69 6.09 19.72
N THR A 224 -7.53 5.44 18.58
CA THR A 224 -6.78 5.96 17.45
C THR A 224 -7.43 7.30 17.20
N SER A 225 -6.71 8.36 17.57
CA SER A 225 -7.16 9.71 17.27
C SER A 225 -7.34 9.75 15.76
N THR A 226 -8.58 9.84 15.32
CA THR A 226 -8.90 9.99 13.91
C THR A 226 -8.46 11.39 13.53
N PHE A 227 -7.39 11.48 12.74
CA PHE A 227 -6.88 12.76 12.28
C PHE A 227 -7.69 13.19 11.07
N ARG A 228 -8.11 14.45 11.00
CA ARG A 228 -8.55 15.05 9.74
C ARG A 228 -7.36 15.13 8.78
N LEU A 229 -7.63 15.02 7.50
CA LEU A 229 -6.64 15.11 6.44
C LEU A 229 -6.87 16.39 5.61
N ASP A 230 -5.79 17.07 5.26
CA ASP A 230 -5.75 18.17 4.29
C ASP A 230 -4.42 18.10 3.53
N LEU A 231 -4.31 17.08 2.68
CA LEU A 231 -3.10 16.84 1.90
C LEU A 231 -3.36 17.15 0.43
N ARG A 232 -2.44 17.86 -0.21
CA ARG A 232 -2.34 17.94 -1.67
C ARG A 232 -1.16 17.12 -2.14
N VAL A 233 -1.40 16.19 -3.05
CA VAL A 233 -0.39 15.28 -3.60
C VAL A 233 -0.33 15.46 -5.10
N ARG A 234 0.84 15.81 -5.64
CA ARG A 234 1.05 16.05 -7.07
C ARG A 234 2.16 15.20 -7.64
N ALA A 235 2.02 14.82 -8.90
CA ALA A 235 3.10 14.29 -9.72
C ALA A 235 3.02 14.99 -11.07
N ASP A 236 4.03 15.78 -11.44
CA ASP A 236 4.01 16.49 -12.72
C ASP A 236 4.26 15.54 -13.90
N ASN A 237 4.95 14.42 -13.64
CA ASN A 237 5.22 13.31 -14.56
C ASN A 237 5.81 12.12 -13.77
N GLN A 238 6.36 11.11 -14.46
CA GLN A 238 7.07 9.98 -13.85
C GLN A 238 6.23 9.13 -12.87
N LEU A 239 4.91 9.18 -12.99
CA LEU A 239 4.00 8.17 -12.47
C LEU A 239 3.79 7.10 -13.55
N PHE A 240 4.54 6.02 -13.45
CA PHE A 240 4.48 4.91 -14.41
C PHE A 240 3.47 3.87 -13.95
N VAL A 241 2.58 3.48 -14.86
CA VAL A 241 1.62 2.41 -14.66
C VAL A 241 1.87 1.33 -15.72
N SER A 242 2.19 0.13 -15.25
CA SER A 242 2.48 -1.01 -16.10
C SER A 242 1.64 -2.23 -15.70
N GLY A 243 1.49 -3.20 -16.62
CA GLY A 243 0.83 -4.47 -16.35
C GLY A 243 -0.35 -4.73 -17.27
N MET A 244 -0.70 -6.01 -17.44
CA MET A 244 -1.77 -6.47 -18.32
C MET A 244 -1.69 -5.94 -19.77
N GLY A 245 -0.47 -5.66 -20.26
CA GLY A 245 -0.21 -5.11 -21.59
C GLY A 245 -0.19 -3.58 -21.65
N LEU A 246 -0.54 -2.87 -20.57
CA LEU A 246 -0.40 -1.42 -20.46
C LEU A 246 1.03 -1.06 -20.04
N GLU A 247 1.57 -0.02 -20.66
CA GLU A 247 2.75 0.73 -20.22
C GLU A 247 2.45 2.21 -20.43
N SER A 248 2.40 2.99 -19.36
CA SER A 248 1.91 4.38 -19.44
C SER A 248 2.54 5.27 -18.39
N GLU A 249 2.60 6.56 -18.70
CA GLU A 249 3.07 7.63 -17.83
C GLU A 249 1.95 8.65 -17.63
N TRP A 250 1.79 9.08 -16.39
CA TRP A 250 0.69 9.93 -15.95
C TRP A 250 1.22 11.14 -15.18
N GLU A 251 0.44 12.22 -15.21
CA GLU A 251 0.50 13.31 -14.25
C GLU A 251 -0.68 13.19 -13.27
N MET A 252 -0.57 13.80 -12.10
CA MET A 252 -1.51 13.62 -10.99
C MET A 252 -1.63 14.90 -10.16
N ASP A 253 -2.86 15.30 -9.81
CA ASP A 253 -3.14 16.27 -8.75
C ASP A 253 -4.33 15.78 -7.94
N LEU A 254 -4.06 15.40 -6.69
CA LEU A 254 -5.04 14.85 -5.76
C LEU A 254 -5.11 15.71 -4.49
N ARG A 255 -6.31 15.85 -3.97
CA ARG A 255 -6.58 16.33 -2.62
C ARG A 255 -7.13 15.19 -1.78
N ILE A 256 -6.48 14.95 -0.63
CA ILE A 256 -6.85 13.93 0.34
C ILE A 256 -7.42 14.64 1.57
N GLY A 257 -8.73 14.51 1.74
CA GLY A 257 -9.50 15.01 2.85
C GLY A 257 -10.10 13.89 3.70
N GLY A 258 -11.15 14.22 4.47
CA GLY A 258 -11.82 13.26 5.35
C GLY A 258 -11.00 12.98 6.61
N THR A 259 -10.93 11.72 7.02
CA THR A 259 -10.18 11.31 8.22
C THR A 259 -9.19 10.19 7.92
N SER A 260 -8.21 9.98 8.80
CA SER A 260 -7.26 8.86 8.69
C SER A 260 -7.92 7.47 8.68
N ALA A 261 -9.15 7.35 9.18
CA ALA A 261 -9.94 6.11 9.14
C ALA A 261 -10.86 6.02 7.91
N ALA A 262 -11.24 7.15 7.32
CA ALA A 262 -12.09 7.25 6.14
C ALA A 262 -11.60 8.41 5.26
N PRO A 263 -10.50 8.18 4.49
CA PRO A 263 -9.95 9.21 3.62
C PRO A 263 -10.88 9.45 2.43
N SER A 264 -11.03 10.71 2.04
CA SER A 264 -11.79 11.12 0.86
C SER A 264 -10.84 11.72 -0.15
N ILE A 265 -10.78 11.17 -1.37
CA ILE A 265 -9.83 11.59 -2.40
C ILE A 265 -10.60 12.29 -3.52
N THR A 266 -10.10 13.46 -3.93
CA THR A 266 -10.64 14.23 -5.05
C THR A 266 -9.52 14.67 -5.98
N GLY A 267 -9.84 14.95 -7.24
CA GLY A 267 -8.85 15.32 -8.25
C GLY A 267 -8.73 14.24 -9.32
N GLY A 268 -7.55 14.10 -9.93
CA GLY A 268 -7.38 13.08 -10.94
C GLY A 268 -5.99 12.91 -11.48
N LEU A 269 -5.90 11.99 -12.43
CA LEU A 269 -4.72 11.71 -13.22
C LEU A 269 -5.03 11.94 -14.68
N ASP A 270 -4.04 12.45 -15.40
CA ASP A 270 -4.08 12.71 -16.83
C ASP A 270 -2.92 11.98 -17.51
N LEU A 271 -3.22 11.34 -18.64
CA LEU A 271 -2.24 10.57 -19.38
C LEU A 271 -1.24 11.50 -20.08
N VAL A 272 0.04 11.30 -19.82
CA VAL A 272 1.13 11.97 -20.56
C VAL A 272 1.39 11.20 -21.86
N ARG A 273 1.57 9.89 -21.75
CA ARG A 273 1.77 8.97 -22.87
C ARG A 273 1.53 7.54 -22.43
N GLY A 274 1.23 6.65 -23.37
CA GLY A 274 1.21 5.24 -23.05
C GLY A 274 0.96 4.38 -24.28
N THR A 275 1.20 3.09 -24.11
CA THR A 275 0.87 2.08 -25.10
C THR A 275 0.20 0.89 -24.44
N TYR A 276 -0.68 0.24 -25.17
CA TYR A 276 -1.41 -0.92 -24.72
C TYR A 276 -1.25 -2.06 -25.73
N SER A 277 -0.83 -3.23 -25.27
CA SER A 277 -0.66 -4.41 -26.10
C SER A 277 -1.80 -5.39 -25.88
N PHE A 278 -2.53 -5.69 -26.94
CA PHE A 278 -3.64 -6.64 -26.92
C PHE A 278 -3.61 -7.53 -28.17
N ALA A 279 -3.74 -8.84 -27.98
CA ALA A 279 -3.73 -9.83 -29.07
C ALA A 279 -2.57 -9.67 -30.08
N GLY A 280 -1.37 -9.36 -29.57
CA GLY A 280 -0.17 -9.14 -30.40
C GLY A 280 -0.20 -7.84 -31.21
N LYS A 281 -1.18 -6.95 -30.98
CA LYS A 281 -1.27 -5.62 -31.59
C LYS A 281 -0.94 -4.56 -30.54
N ARG A 282 -0.22 -3.53 -30.97
CA ARG A 282 0.12 -2.36 -30.15
C ARG A 282 -0.86 -1.24 -30.45
N PHE A 283 -1.49 -0.73 -29.40
CA PHE A 283 -2.31 0.47 -29.41
C PHE A 283 -1.52 1.60 -28.78
N ASP A 284 -1.60 2.78 -29.37
CA ASP A 284 -1.15 4.01 -28.76
C ASP A 284 -2.27 4.54 -27.88
N VAL A 285 -2.01 4.79 -26.60
CA VAL A 285 -3.00 5.37 -25.69
C VAL A 285 -2.97 6.88 -25.92
N ASN A 286 -3.95 7.39 -26.65
CA ASN A 286 -3.96 8.78 -27.13
C ASN A 286 -4.53 9.75 -26.08
N ARG A 287 -5.43 9.27 -25.21
CA ARG A 287 -6.06 10.08 -24.16
C ARG A 287 -6.39 9.18 -22.97
N GLY A 288 -6.19 9.67 -21.77
CA GLY A 288 -6.59 8.97 -20.55
C GLY A 288 -6.85 9.95 -19.43
N THR A 289 -7.99 9.81 -18.77
CA THR A 289 -8.33 10.58 -17.58
C THR A 289 -8.89 9.63 -16.52
N ILE A 290 -8.44 9.80 -15.29
CA ILE A 290 -8.95 9.08 -14.11
C ILE A 290 -9.37 10.13 -13.11
N ARG A 291 -10.61 10.09 -12.63
CA ARG A 291 -11.17 11.12 -11.75
C ARG A 291 -11.71 10.54 -10.46
N PHE A 292 -11.31 11.15 -9.34
CA PHE A 292 -11.80 10.83 -8.01
C PHE A 292 -12.79 11.92 -7.57
N ARG A 293 -13.97 11.50 -7.11
CA ARG A 293 -15.06 12.39 -6.69
C ARG A 293 -15.38 12.32 -5.19
N GLY A 294 -14.44 11.86 -4.37
CA GLY A 294 -14.63 11.67 -2.92
C GLY A 294 -15.23 10.33 -2.51
N GLY A 295 -15.43 9.42 -3.47
CA GLY A 295 -15.85 8.04 -3.22
C GLY A 295 -14.69 7.13 -2.81
N ALA A 296 -14.89 5.81 -2.94
CA ALA A 296 -13.85 4.83 -2.67
C ALA A 296 -12.65 5.00 -3.62
N LEU A 297 -11.42 4.92 -3.09
CA LEU A 297 -10.18 4.97 -3.89
C LEU A 297 -10.16 3.88 -4.99
N THR A 298 -10.87 2.77 -4.78
CA THR A 298 -10.92 1.64 -5.72
C THR A 298 -11.91 1.84 -6.86
N ASP A 299 -12.71 2.91 -6.87
CA ASP A 299 -13.78 3.13 -7.86
C ASP A 299 -13.77 4.54 -8.47
N PRO A 300 -12.66 5.00 -9.08
CA PRO A 300 -12.64 6.27 -9.81
C PRO A 300 -13.44 6.18 -11.11
N ASP A 301 -13.83 7.33 -11.68
CA ASP A 301 -14.27 7.37 -13.07
C ASP A 301 -13.07 7.20 -13.99
N ILE A 302 -13.23 6.39 -15.02
CA ILE A 302 -12.20 6.09 -16.01
C ILE A 302 -12.72 6.53 -17.38
N ASN A 303 -11.88 7.21 -18.14
CA ASN A 303 -12.09 7.46 -19.55
C ASN A 303 -10.75 7.41 -20.27
N ILE A 304 -10.50 6.31 -20.98
CA ILE A 304 -9.26 6.04 -21.69
C ILE A 304 -9.58 5.68 -23.13
N GLN A 305 -8.83 6.26 -24.05
CA GLN A 305 -8.90 5.97 -25.47
C GLN A 305 -7.53 5.55 -25.98
N ALA A 306 -7.50 4.45 -26.71
CA ALA A 306 -6.32 3.97 -27.40
C ALA A 306 -6.66 3.63 -28.86
N SER A 307 -5.70 3.77 -29.77
CA SER A 307 -5.92 3.48 -31.19
C SER A 307 -4.79 2.68 -31.79
N THR A 308 -5.11 1.92 -32.84
CA THR A 308 -4.13 1.19 -33.66
C THR A 308 -4.63 1.15 -35.10
N THR A 309 -3.72 1.03 -36.05
CA THR A 309 -4.07 0.87 -37.47
C THR A 309 -3.70 -0.53 -37.92
N THR A 310 -4.66 -1.25 -38.49
CA THR A 310 -4.40 -2.60 -39.03
C THR A 310 -3.62 -2.51 -40.34
N THR A 311 -2.79 -3.51 -40.61
CA THR A 311 -1.97 -3.59 -41.82
C THR A 311 -2.69 -4.41 -42.90
N GLY A 312 -2.56 -4.01 -44.17
CA GLY A 312 -3.10 -4.75 -45.33
C GLY A 312 -3.96 -3.91 -46.27
N ALA A 313 -4.52 -4.53 -47.31
CA ALA A 313 -5.34 -3.87 -48.33
C ALA A 313 -6.68 -3.30 -47.80
N SER A 314 -7.10 -3.71 -46.60
CA SER A 314 -8.29 -3.20 -45.90
C SER A 314 -7.92 -2.65 -44.52
N ALA A 315 -6.88 -1.82 -44.48
CA ALA A 315 -6.43 -1.15 -43.27
C ALA A 315 -7.57 -0.30 -42.67
N ILE A 316 -7.82 -0.50 -41.37
CA ILE A 316 -8.78 0.29 -40.59
C ILE A 316 -8.08 0.86 -39.37
N THR A 317 -8.50 2.05 -38.93
CA THR A 317 -8.09 2.57 -37.63
C THR A 317 -9.06 2.04 -36.59
N VAL A 318 -8.59 1.22 -35.66
CA VAL A 318 -9.36 0.69 -34.54
C VAL A 318 -9.16 1.58 -33.33
N VAL A 319 -10.25 1.96 -32.67
CA VAL A 319 -10.24 2.76 -31.44
C VAL A 319 -10.87 1.94 -30.31
N LEU A 320 -10.11 1.75 -29.25
CA LEU A 320 -10.50 1.16 -27.98
C LEU A 320 -10.91 2.29 -27.02
N ASN A 321 -12.14 2.23 -26.50
CA ASN A 321 -12.63 3.12 -25.48
C ASN A 321 -12.91 2.34 -24.19
N VAL A 322 -12.33 2.78 -23.07
CA VAL A 322 -12.56 2.25 -21.73
C VAL A 322 -13.20 3.35 -20.90
N THR A 323 -14.46 3.15 -20.50
CA THR A 323 -15.27 4.13 -19.76
C THR A 323 -15.91 3.51 -18.51
N GLY A 324 -16.66 4.29 -17.73
CA GLY A 324 -17.32 3.80 -16.52
C GLY A 324 -16.47 4.02 -15.27
N THR A 325 -16.58 3.12 -14.30
CA THR A 325 -15.85 3.25 -13.02
C THR A 325 -14.83 2.13 -12.85
N GLY A 326 -13.88 2.28 -11.92
CA GLY A 326 -12.86 1.27 -11.63
C GLY A 326 -13.42 -0.13 -11.31
N GLN A 327 -14.59 -0.20 -10.66
CA GLN A 327 -15.28 -1.45 -10.36
C GLN A 327 -16.21 -1.93 -11.48
N ARG A 328 -16.61 -1.04 -12.39
CA ARG A 328 -17.54 -1.34 -13.49
C ARG A 328 -17.05 -0.72 -14.81
N PRO A 329 -15.90 -1.15 -15.33
CA PRO A 329 -15.39 -0.64 -16.59
C PRO A 329 -16.24 -1.16 -17.76
N GLN A 330 -16.47 -0.29 -18.74
CA GLN A 330 -17.12 -0.59 -20.00
C GLN A 330 -16.10 -0.47 -21.12
N ILE A 331 -15.96 -1.53 -21.92
CA ILE A 331 -14.98 -1.63 -22.99
C ILE A 331 -15.70 -1.69 -24.33
N ALA A 332 -15.40 -0.75 -25.22
CA ALA A 332 -15.98 -0.68 -26.56
C ALA A 332 -14.89 -0.52 -27.63
N PHE A 333 -15.10 -1.18 -28.76
CA PHE A 333 -14.24 -1.06 -29.93
C PHE A 333 -15.02 -0.41 -31.07
N THR A 334 -14.42 0.61 -31.67
CA THR A 334 -14.97 1.32 -32.84
C THR A 334 -13.90 1.39 -33.94
N SER A 335 -14.27 1.77 -35.15
CA SER A 335 -13.30 1.92 -36.24
C SER A 335 -13.58 3.10 -37.15
N THR A 336 -12.55 3.49 -37.90
CA THR A 336 -12.65 4.38 -39.05
C THR A 336 -12.08 3.66 -40.28
N PRO A 337 -12.88 3.42 -41.35
CA PRO A 337 -14.33 3.67 -41.46
C PRO A 337 -15.18 2.92 -40.43
N SER A 338 -16.41 3.39 -40.18
CA SER A 338 -17.31 2.81 -39.17
C SER A 338 -17.77 1.41 -39.58
N LEU A 339 -17.44 0.41 -38.77
CA LEU A 339 -17.82 -0.99 -38.96
C LEU A 339 -18.56 -1.52 -37.72
N PRO A 340 -19.36 -2.60 -37.86
CA PRO A 340 -19.86 -3.36 -36.73
C PRO A 340 -18.74 -3.87 -35.81
N GLN A 341 -18.98 -3.88 -34.50
CA GLN A 341 -17.94 -4.15 -33.50
C GLN A 341 -17.31 -5.57 -33.62
N ASP A 342 -18.10 -6.56 -34.02
CA ASP A 342 -17.65 -7.93 -34.30
C ASP A 342 -16.73 -8.00 -35.51
N GLU A 343 -17.01 -7.21 -36.56
CA GLU A 343 -16.10 -7.07 -37.71
C GLU A 343 -14.79 -6.37 -37.32
N VAL A 344 -14.86 -5.31 -36.51
CA VAL A 344 -13.67 -4.62 -35.97
C VAL A 344 -12.79 -5.61 -35.20
N LEU A 345 -13.38 -6.42 -34.32
CA LEU A 345 -12.65 -7.41 -33.54
C LEU A 345 -12.10 -8.54 -34.41
N SER A 346 -12.85 -9.02 -35.40
CA SER A 346 -12.38 -10.03 -36.35
C SER A 346 -11.13 -9.55 -37.10
N ARG A 347 -11.17 -8.33 -37.65
CA ARG A 347 -10.05 -7.73 -38.37
C ARG A 347 -8.86 -7.46 -37.44
N LEU A 348 -9.11 -7.07 -36.19
CA LEU A 348 -8.07 -6.84 -35.20
C LEU A 348 -7.35 -8.14 -34.78
N LEU A 349 -8.11 -9.19 -34.49
CA LEU A 349 -7.60 -10.46 -33.96
C LEU A 349 -7.03 -11.37 -35.06
N PHE A 350 -7.74 -11.49 -36.19
CA PHE A 350 -7.46 -12.47 -37.24
C PHE A 350 -7.05 -11.83 -38.57
N GLY A 351 -7.15 -10.50 -38.71
CA GLY A 351 -6.78 -9.80 -39.95
C GLY A 351 -7.78 -9.94 -41.10
N THR A 352 -8.95 -10.54 -40.86
CA THR A 352 -9.97 -10.80 -41.89
C THR A 352 -11.39 -10.53 -41.37
N ASN A 353 -12.37 -10.57 -42.27
CA ASN A 353 -13.78 -10.34 -41.98
C ASN A 353 -14.41 -11.58 -41.31
N PRO A 354 -15.48 -11.41 -40.50
CA PRO A 354 -16.16 -12.53 -39.83
C PRO A 354 -16.59 -13.65 -40.78
N GLU A 355 -16.99 -13.31 -42.00
CA GLU A 355 -17.44 -14.26 -43.04
C GLU A 355 -16.34 -15.19 -43.55
N ASN A 356 -15.08 -14.79 -43.39
CA ASN A 356 -13.90 -15.54 -43.84
C ASN A 356 -13.22 -16.30 -42.68
N LEU A 357 -13.81 -16.29 -41.49
CA LEU A 357 -13.27 -17.01 -40.33
C LEU A 357 -13.53 -18.51 -40.45
N SER A 358 -12.55 -19.30 -40.07
CA SER A 358 -12.74 -20.72 -39.82
C SER A 358 -13.67 -20.95 -38.62
N ALA A 359 -14.27 -22.15 -38.54
CA ALA A 359 -15.16 -22.50 -37.43
C ALA A 359 -14.51 -22.35 -36.04
N THR A 360 -13.20 -22.61 -35.93
CA THR A 360 -12.45 -22.46 -34.68
C THR A 360 -12.19 -20.99 -34.33
N GLU A 361 -11.92 -20.13 -35.31
CA GLU A 361 -11.74 -18.68 -35.11
C GLU A 361 -13.05 -17.99 -34.72
N ALA A 362 -14.18 -18.39 -35.32
CA ALA A 362 -15.51 -17.88 -34.96
C ALA A 362 -15.87 -18.17 -33.49
N ILE A 363 -15.51 -19.36 -32.97
CA ILE A 363 -15.68 -19.71 -31.55
C ILE A 363 -14.82 -18.81 -30.66
N GLN A 364 -13.57 -18.54 -31.05
CA GLN A 364 -12.68 -17.64 -30.30
C GLN A 364 -13.23 -16.21 -30.27
N LEU A 365 -13.73 -15.69 -31.40
CA LEU A 365 -14.38 -14.38 -31.47
C LEU A 365 -15.60 -14.28 -30.54
N ALA A 366 -16.47 -15.30 -30.56
CA ALA A 366 -17.63 -15.36 -29.67
C ALA A 366 -17.22 -15.36 -28.18
N SER A 367 -16.15 -16.08 -27.83
CA SER A 367 -15.61 -16.10 -26.46
C SER A 367 -15.05 -14.73 -26.03
N ALA A 368 -14.38 -14.02 -26.95
CA ALA A 368 -13.86 -12.68 -26.70
C ALA A 368 -15.01 -11.70 -26.49
N LEU A 369 -16.00 -11.66 -27.39
CA LEU A 369 -17.19 -10.82 -27.28
C LEU A 369 -17.97 -11.07 -25.99
N ASN A 370 -18.11 -12.34 -25.57
CA ASN A 370 -18.76 -12.69 -24.31
C ASN A 370 -17.97 -12.21 -23.09
N SER A 371 -16.63 -12.21 -23.14
CA SER A 371 -15.81 -11.64 -22.06
C SER A 371 -15.88 -10.11 -21.98
N LEU A 372 -16.09 -9.43 -23.11
CA LEU A 372 -16.32 -7.97 -23.12
C LEU A 372 -17.69 -7.62 -22.54
N ARG A 373 -18.73 -8.40 -22.84
CA ARG A 373 -20.11 -8.19 -22.34
C ARG A 373 -20.28 -8.63 -20.88
N GLY A 374 -19.56 -9.67 -20.47
CA GLY A 374 -19.48 -10.17 -19.10
C GLY A 374 -18.53 -9.35 -18.25
N SER A 375 -18.88 -8.09 -17.96
CA SER A 375 -18.17 -7.22 -17.00
C SER A 375 -18.26 -7.69 -15.53
N GLY A 376 -18.41 -9.00 -15.30
CA GLY A 376 -18.43 -9.65 -14.00
C GLY A 376 -17.51 -10.87 -13.99
N GLY A 377 -16.22 -10.65 -13.77
CA GLY A 377 -15.26 -11.70 -13.40
C GLY A 377 -14.24 -12.10 -14.48
N GLY A 378 -13.17 -11.29 -14.59
CA GLY A 378 -11.85 -11.71 -15.08
C GLY A 378 -11.68 -11.83 -16.60
N LEU A 379 -10.68 -11.12 -17.12
CA LEU A 379 -10.22 -11.13 -18.52
C LEU A 379 -9.54 -12.47 -18.91
N ASN A 380 -10.25 -13.60 -18.86
CA ASN A 380 -9.71 -14.87 -19.35
C ASN A 380 -10.77 -15.92 -19.79
N PRO A 381 -11.54 -15.69 -20.87
CA PRO A 381 -12.47 -16.69 -21.39
C PRO A 381 -11.76 -17.95 -21.93
N LEU A 382 -10.52 -17.84 -22.42
CA LEU A 382 -9.70 -18.96 -22.90
C LEU A 382 -9.05 -19.78 -21.78
N GLY A 383 -8.83 -19.19 -20.60
CA GLY A 383 -8.27 -19.89 -19.44
C GLY A 383 -9.23 -20.87 -18.77
N LYS A 384 -10.54 -20.58 -18.80
CA LYS A 384 -11.58 -21.43 -18.19
C LYS A 384 -11.85 -22.71 -18.99
N LEU A 385 -11.58 -22.72 -20.30
CA LEU A 385 -11.65 -23.93 -21.12
C LEU A 385 -10.45 -24.87 -20.87
N ARG A 386 -9.26 -24.31 -20.63
CA ARG A 386 -8.05 -25.09 -20.33
C ARG A 386 -8.11 -25.81 -18.97
N SER A 387 -8.87 -25.27 -18.01
CA SER A 387 -9.13 -25.94 -16.71
C SER A 387 -10.24 -26.99 -16.76
N ALA A 388 -11.09 -26.98 -17.78
CA ALA A 388 -12.19 -27.94 -17.93
C ALA A 388 -11.82 -29.16 -18.79
N THR A 389 -10.75 -29.07 -19.59
CA THR A 389 -10.24 -30.17 -20.41
C THR A 389 -8.82 -30.50 -19.98
N GLY A 390 -8.68 -31.34 -18.95
CA GLY A 390 -7.39 -31.83 -18.46
C GLY A 390 -6.67 -32.74 -19.45
N PHE A 391 -6.24 -32.21 -20.60
CA PHE A 391 -5.38 -32.89 -21.55
C PHE A 391 -3.98 -32.28 -21.51
N ASP A 392 -3.15 -32.86 -20.67
CA ASP A 392 -1.72 -32.63 -20.65
C ASP A 392 -1.10 -33.49 -21.76
N ARG A 393 -0.53 -32.82 -22.77
CA ARG A 393 0.28 -33.36 -23.88
C ARG A 393 -0.44 -34.23 -24.91
N LEU A 394 -0.72 -33.63 -26.07
CA LEU A 394 -0.80 -34.37 -27.33
C LEU A 394 0.50 -34.12 -28.12
N ARG A 395 1.41 -35.10 -28.07
CA ARG A 395 2.58 -35.18 -28.96
C ARG A 395 2.09 -35.79 -30.27
N VAL A 396 1.92 -34.97 -31.29
CA VAL A 396 1.69 -35.46 -32.66
C VAL A 396 3.02 -36.01 -33.17
N LEU A 397 3.17 -37.34 -33.10
CA LEU A 397 4.07 -38.05 -34.01
C LEU A 397 3.25 -38.29 -35.29
N GLY A 398 3.79 -37.86 -36.42
CA GLY A 398 3.23 -38.13 -37.73
C GLY A 398 3.11 -39.64 -37.96
N ALA A 399 2.00 -40.05 -38.53
CA ALA A 399 1.85 -41.38 -39.08
C ALA A 399 2.64 -41.44 -40.40
N ASP A 400 3.74 -42.19 -40.41
CA ASP A 400 4.29 -42.71 -41.66
C ASP A 400 3.69 -44.10 -41.92
N GLU A 401 3.21 -44.24 -43.16
CA GLU A 401 2.59 -45.44 -43.71
C GLU A 401 3.59 -46.60 -43.83
N ALA A 402 3.06 -47.80 -43.57
CA ALA A 402 3.39 -49.07 -44.20
C ALA A 402 4.82 -49.31 -44.73
N SER A 403 5.61 -50.10 -43.99
CA SER A 403 6.31 -51.23 -44.59
C SER A 403 6.52 -52.33 -43.55
N GLY A 404 5.91 -53.50 -43.77
CA GLY A 404 6.15 -54.66 -42.92
C GLY A 404 7.56 -55.17 -43.07
N LEU A 405 8.08 -55.81 -42.01
CA LEU A 405 9.00 -56.95 -42.09
C LEU A 405 9.03 -57.65 -40.72
N ARG A 406 8.87 -58.97 -40.79
CA ARG A 406 8.78 -59.96 -39.73
C ARG A 406 10.11 -60.09 -38.96
N PRO A 407 10.11 -60.32 -37.63
CA PRO A 407 11.35 -60.51 -36.87
C PRO A 407 11.93 -61.92 -37.06
N PRO A 408 13.25 -62.09 -37.19
CA PRO A 408 13.93 -63.37 -36.95
C PRO A 408 14.22 -63.56 -35.45
N PRO A 409 14.36 -64.81 -34.97
CA PRO A 409 14.55 -65.12 -33.56
C PRO A 409 16.02 -65.00 -33.12
N ASP A 410 16.21 -64.64 -31.85
CA ASP A 410 17.50 -64.68 -31.14
C ASP A 410 18.12 -66.08 -31.15
N PRO A 411 19.47 -66.13 -31.17
CA PRO A 411 20.17 -67.13 -30.40
C PRO A 411 21.23 -66.51 -29.47
N LEU A 412 21.13 -66.95 -28.22
CA LEU A 412 22.12 -67.07 -27.16
C LEU A 412 23.60 -67.00 -27.58
N SER A 413 24.36 -66.16 -26.85
CA SER A 413 25.60 -66.53 -26.14
C SER A 413 26.02 -65.41 -25.18
#